data_AF-A0A2N7LFS6-F1
#
_entry.id   AF-A0A2N7LFS6-F1
#
_cell.length_a   1.000
_cell.length_b   1.000
_cell.length_c   1.000
_cell.angle_alpha   90.00
_cell.angle_beta   90.00
_cell.angle_gamma   90.00
#
_symmetry.space_group_name_H-M   'P 1'
#
loop_
_entity.id
_entity.type
_entity.pdbx_description
1 polymer ?
#
loop_
_entity_poly.entity_id
_entity_poly.type
_entity_poly.pdbx_seq_one_letter_code
_entity_poly.pdbx_strand_id
1 'polypeptide(L)'
;MIENLADYITDHPNREIIGLEAKLSNGGRQELTDRATLLKNRFERKLAKNQMSLAEQHVYVQLLSTISCIWHSKIKPLIDLGTSKNTIDQVIFDDLIEPVHKAVVRYDTLATSELVSGMLYFLTGKCHLVWEPTC
;
A
#
# COMPACT_ATOMS: atom_id res chain seq x y z
N MET A 1 12.65 16.49 1.78
CA MET A 1 12.21 15.11 1.49
C MET A 1 13.03 14.58 0.34
N ILE A 2 13.50 13.33 0.37
CA ILE A 2 14.29 12.76 -0.73
C ILE A 2 13.42 12.48 -1.96
N GLU A 3 14.00 12.62 -3.16
CA GLU A 3 13.31 12.48 -4.46
C GLU A 3 12.60 11.13 -4.59
N ASN A 4 13.29 10.03 -4.28
CA ASN A 4 12.70 8.68 -4.32
C ASN A 4 11.46 8.49 -3.43
N LEU A 5 11.30 9.29 -2.36
CA LEU A 5 10.09 9.21 -1.53
C LEU A 5 8.94 9.98 -2.18
N ALA A 6 9.23 11.10 -2.85
CA ALA A 6 8.23 11.90 -3.55
C ALA A 6 7.49 11.07 -4.60
N ASP A 7 8.18 10.16 -5.29
CA ASP A 7 7.61 9.27 -6.30
C ASP A 7 6.47 8.38 -5.76
N TYR A 8 6.54 7.99 -4.48
CA TYR A 8 5.52 7.14 -3.86
C TYR A 8 4.42 7.92 -3.13
N ILE A 9 4.71 9.13 -2.66
CA ILE A 9 3.75 9.93 -1.87
C ILE A 9 2.93 10.91 -2.70
N THR A 10 3.35 11.16 -3.93
CA THR A 10 2.59 11.92 -4.91
C THR A 10 1.67 11.01 -5.72
N ASP A 11 0.69 11.64 -6.36
CA ASP A 11 -0.26 10.95 -7.22
C ASP A 11 0.46 10.41 -8.46
N HIS A 12 0.08 9.21 -8.90
CA HIS A 12 0.70 8.59 -10.06
C HIS A 12 0.57 9.50 -11.31
N PRO A 13 1.67 9.84 -12.01
CA PRO A 13 1.71 10.94 -12.98
C PRO A 13 0.82 10.73 -14.21
N ASN A 14 0.58 9.47 -14.59
CA ASN A 14 -0.12 9.11 -15.82
C ASN A 14 -1.50 8.48 -15.59
N ARG A 15 -2.11 8.64 -14.42
CA ARG A 15 -3.41 8.01 -14.10
C ARG A 15 -4.38 9.01 -13.49
N GLU A 16 -5.64 8.90 -13.89
CA GLU A 16 -6.72 9.63 -13.23
C GLU A 16 -6.87 9.14 -11.78
N ILE A 17 -6.95 10.09 -10.86
CA ILE A 17 -7.05 9.80 -9.42
C ILE A 17 -8.52 9.67 -9.04
N ILE A 18 -9.04 8.45 -9.12
CA ILE A 18 -10.43 8.15 -8.75
C ILE A 18 -10.62 7.89 -7.23
N GLY A 19 -9.53 7.88 -6.46
CA GLY A 19 -9.54 7.66 -5.01
C GLY A 19 -9.52 6.19 -4.59
N LEU A 20 -9.34 5.95 -3.28
CA LEU A 20 -9.22 4.61 -2.71
C LEU A 20 -10.54 3.85 -2.79
N GLU A 21 -11.62 4.51 -2.39
CA GLU A 21 -12.98 3.97 -2.31
C GLU A 21 -13.45 3.46 -3.69
N ALA A 22 -13.26 4.28 -4.74
CA ALA A 22 -13.62 3.89 -6.11
C ALA A 22 -12.78 2.73 -6.63
N LYS A 23 -11.47 2.71 -6.36
CA LYS A 23 -10.60 1.59 -6.76
C LYS A 23 -10.99 0.27 -6.11
N LEU A 24 -11.29 0.30 -4.81
CA LEU A 24 -11.79 -0.88 -4.11
C LEU A 24 -13.12 -1.31 -4.69
N SER A 25 -14.02 -0.37 -5.01
CA SER A 25 -15.27 -0.69 -5.68
C SER A 25 -15.08 -1.36 -7.04
N ASN A 26 -14.19 -0.84 -7.88
CA ASN A 26 -13.89 -1.42 -9.19
C ASN A 26 -13.26 -2.82 -9.07
N GLY A 27 -12.46 -3.05 -8.02
CA GLY A 27 -11.92 -4.38 -7.69
C GLY A 27 -12.91 -5.30 -6.96
N GLY A 28 -14.16 -4.87 -6.73
CA GLY A 28 -15.16 -5.64 -6.00
C GLY A 28 -14.80 -5.86 -4.52
N ARG A 29 -14.08 -4.94 -3.89
CA ARG A 29 -13.58 -4.99 -2.50
C ARG A 29 -14.23 -3.94 -1.59
N GLN A 30 -15.48 -3.59 -1.85
CA GLN A 30 -16.20 -2.55 -1.09
C GLN A 30 -16.25 -2.86 0.42
N GLU A 31 -16.21 -4.13 0.81
CA GLU A 31 -16.18 -4.56 2.21
C GLU A 31 -14.94 -4.07 2.97
N LEU A 32 -13.87 -3.71 2.27
CA LEU A 32 -12.64 -3.21 2.88
C LEU A 32 -12.66 -1.69 3.13
N THR A 33 -13.62 -0.96 2.55
CA THR A 33 -13.57 0.51 2.42
C THR A 33 -13.32 1.21 3.75
N ASP A 34 -14.14 0.95 4.76
CA ASP A 34 -14.04 1.63 6.06
C ASP A 34 -12.67 1.39 6.74
N ARG A 35 -12.22 0.14 6.74
CA ARG A 35 -10.92 -0.24 7.32
C ARG A 35 -9.78 0.35 6.51
N ALA A 36 -9.86 0.30 5.18
CA ALA A 36 -8.84 0.79 4.28
C ALA A 36 -8.64 2.31 4.44
N THR A 37 -9.74 3.07 4.46
CA THR A 37 -9.71 4.53 4.64
C THR A 37 -9.16 4.90 6.02
N LEU A 38 -9.55 4.21 7.09
CA LEU A 38 -9.00 4.43 8.43
C LEU A 38 -7.47 4.25 8.46
N LEU A 39 -6.97 3.14 7.90
CA LEU A 39 -5.55 2.79 7.93
C LEU A 39 -4.72 3.69 6.99
N LYS A 40 -5.24 4.01 5.81
CA LYS A 40 -4.67 5.01 4.90
C LYS A 40 -4.45 6.33 5.61
N ASN A 41 -5.50 6.88 6.23
CA ASN A 41 -5.45 8.17 6.91
C ASN A 41 -4.49 8.16 8.12
N ARG A 42 -4.32 7.02 8.81
CA ARG A 42 -3.32 6.88 9.88
C ARG A 42 -1.90 7.02 9.32
N PHE A 43 -1.60 6.38 8.20
CA PHE A 43 -0.28 6.49 7.57
C PHE A 43 -0.04 7.89 6.98
N GLU A 44 -1.03 8.50 6.33
CA GLU A 44 -0.95 9.88 5.83
C GLU A 44 -0.60 10.87 6.96
N ARG A 45 -1.24 10.73 8.12
CA ARG A 45 -0.90 11.55 9.30
C ARG A 45 0.52 11.32 9.81
N LYS A 46 1.05 10.10 9.68
CA LYS A 46 2.44 9.78 10.05
C LYS A 46 3.43 10.44 9.07
N LEU A 47 3.12 10.46 7.77
CA LEU A 47 3.90 11.17 6.75
C LEU A 47 3.83 12.70 6.89
N ALA A 48 2.66 13.26 7.23
CA ALA A 48 2.47 14.71 7.34
C ALA A 48 3.15 15.34 8.56
N LYS A 49 3.55 14.54 9.55
CA LYS A 49 4.39 15.02 10.65
C LYS A 49 5.77 15.35 10.06
N ASN A 50 6.03 16.63 9.83
CA ASN A 50 7.28 17.21 9.27
C ASN A 50 8.52 17.01 10.17
N GLN A 51 8.73 15.80 10.68
CA GLN A 51 9.78 15.44 11.63
C GLN A 51 10.54 14.16 11.23
N MET A 52 10.28 13.60 10.03
CA MET A 52 11.01 12.41 9.57
C MET A 52 12.47 12.74 9.30
N SER A 53 13.36 12.08 10.01
CA SER A 53 14.78 12.03 9.73
C SER A 53 15.05 11.45 8.33
N LEU A 54 16.26 11.69 7.81
CA LEU A 54 16.68 11.15 6.52
C LEU A 54 16.67 9.61 6.51
N ALA A 55 17.07 8.98 7.62
CA ALA A 55 17.05 7.53 7.77
C ALA A 55 15.61 6.97 7.70
N GLU A 56 14.66 7.61 8.39
CA GLU A 56 13.24 7.21 8.32
C GLU A 56 12.68 7.33 6.90
N GLN A 57 13.04 8.40 6.18
CA GLN A 57 12.63 8.58 4.79
C GLN A 57 13.15 7.45 3.90
N HIS A 58 14.42 7.05 4.05
CA HIS A 58 14.97 5.91 3.32
C HIS A 58 14.27 4.60 3.65
N VAL A 59 13.95 4.36 4.93
CA VAL A 59 13.17 3.18 5.33
C VAL A 59 11.81 3.16 4.65
N TYR A 60 11.08 4.29 4.63
CA TYR A 60 9.79 4.34 3.94
C TYR A 60 9.88 4.15 2.43
N VAL A 61 10.91 4.66 1.76
CA VAL A 61 11.16 4.34 0.35
C VAL A 61 11.28 2.82 0.16
N GLN A 62 12.07 2.15 1.01
CA GLN A 62 12.25 0.69 0.91
C GLN A 62 10.93 -0.06 1.13
N LEU A 63 10.14 0.33 2.14
CA LEU A 63 8.87 -0.34 2.44
C LEU A 63 7.84 -0.12 1.32
N LEU A 64 7.64 1.12 0.87
CA LEU A 64 6.69 1.45 -0.20
C LEU A 64 7.09 0.80 -1.53
N SER A 65 8.39 0.80 -1.85
CA SER A 65 8.93 0.11 -3.03
C SER A 65 8.70 -1.39 -2.95
N THR A 66 8.94 -2.01 -1.79
CA THR A 66 8.74 -3.45 -1.58
C THR A 66 7.27 -3.83 -1.74
N ILE A 67 6.35 -3.07 -1.13
CA ILE A 67 4.90 -3.26 -1.27
C ILE A 67 4.50 -3.18 -2.75
N SER A 68 4.97 -2.16 -3.47
CA SER A 68 4.68 -2.00 -4.90
C SER A 68 5.22 -3.15 -5.74
N CYS A 69 6.45 -3.61 -5.46
CA CYS A 69 7.08 -4.73 -6.15
C CYS A 69 6.28 -6.04 -5.97
N ILE A 70 5.92 -6.37 -4.72
CA ILE A 70 5.12 -7.57 -4.41
C ILE A 70 3.73 -7.47 -5.05
N TRP A 71 3.12 -6.28 -5.02
CA TRP A 71 1.82 -6.07 -5.66
C TRP A 71 1.85 -6.42 -7.14
N HIS A 72 2.78 -5.84 -7.89
CA HIS A 72 2.85 -6.02 -9.35
C HIS A 72 3.35 -7.41 -9.76
N SER A 73 4.23 -8.03 -8.96
CA SER A 73 4.79 -9.35 -9.28
C SER A 73 3.92 -10.54 -8.87
N LYS A 74 3.07 -10.39 -7.85
CA LYS A 74 2.28 -11.50 -7.29
C LYS A 74 0.79 -11.22 -7.22
N ILE A 75 0.37 -10.11 -6.62
CA ILE A 75 -1.05 -9.87 -6.29
C ILE A 75 -1.86 -9.46 -7.52
N LYS A 76 -1.36 -8.52 -8.32
CA LYS A 76 -2.05 -8.04 -9.54
C LYS A 76 -2.30 -9.16 -10.54
N PRO A 77 -1.33 -10.06 -10.85
CA PRO A 77 -1.60 -11.23 -11.70
C PRO A 77 -2.74 -12.12 -11.19
N LEU A 78 -2.87 -12.33 -9.86
CA LEU A 78 -3.95 -13.14 -9.30
C LEU A 78 -5.32 -12.47 -9.49
N ILE A 79 -5.38 -11.15 -9.36
CA ILE A 79 -6.60 -10.37 -9.66
C ILE A 79 -6.97 -10.53 -11.13
N ASP A 80 -6.01 -10.44 -12.04
CA ASP A 80 -6.22 -10.58 -13.49
C ASP A 80 -6.69 -11.97 -13.89
N LEU A 81 -6.25 -13.00 -13.17
CA LEU A 81 -6.70 -14.38 -13.33
C LEU A 81 -8.09 -14.65 -12.72
N GLY A 82 -8.73 -13.66 -12.08
CA GLY A 82 -10.02 -13.84 -11.42
C GLY A 82 -9.95 -14.75 -10.19
N THR A 83 -8.80 -14.79 -9.52
CA THR A 83 -8.59 -15.62 -8.32
C THR A 83 -9.55 -15.22 -7.21
N SER A 84 -9.95 -16.17 -6.36
CA SER A 84 -10.88 -15.89 -5.26
C SER A 84 -10.35 -14.82 -4.29
N LYS A 85 -11.25 -13.98 -3.77
CA LYS A 85 -10.89 -12.90 -2.83
C LYS A 85 -10.14 -13.44 -1.60
N ASN A 86 -10.59 -14.57 -1.06
CA ASN A 86 -9.95 -15.20 0.10
C ASN A 86 -8.50 -15.61 -0.18
N THR A 87 -8.22 -16.15 -1.37
CA THR A 87 -6.86 -16.50 -1.77
C THR A 87 -6.00 -15.25 -1.96
N ILE A 88 -6.54 -14.20 -2.59
CA ILE A 88 -5.84 -12.92 -2.73
C ILE A 88 -5.52 -12.32 -1.35
N ASP A 89 -6.45 -12.38 -0.41
CA ASP A 89 -6.25 -11.88 0.96
C ASP A 89 -5.19 -12.65 1.71
N GLN A 90 -5.17 -13.97 1.56
CA GLN A 90 -4.12 -14.82 2.12
C GLN A 90 -2.75 -14.45 1.55
N VAL A 91 -2.64 -14.27 0.23
CA VAL A 91 -1.38 -13.85 -0.42
C VAL A 91 -0.97 -12.44 0.02
N ILE A 92 -1.90 -11.50 0.12
CA ILE A 92 -1.60 -10.16 0.66
C ILE A 92 -1.05 -10.28 2.09
N PHE A 93 -1.63 -11.13 2.92
CA PHE A 93 -1.14 -11.29 4.28
C PHE A 93 0.24 -11.95 4.34
N ASP A 94 0.37 -13.15 3.77
CA ASP A 94 1.56 -14.00 3.89
C ASP A 94 2.77 -13.45 3.12
N ASP A 95 2.55 -12.93 1.91
CA ASP A 95 3.63 -12.53 1.02
C ASP A 95 3.96 -11.04 1.10
N LEU A 96 3.05 -10.20 1.60
CA LEU A 96 3.23 -8.74 1.65
C LEU A 96 3.20 -8.19 3.07
N ILE A 97 2.09 -8.33 3.80
CA ILE A 97 1.94 -7.67 5.12
C ILE A 97 2.91 -8.25 6.13
N GLU A 98 2.97 -9.57 6.28
CA GLU A 98 3.80 -10.23 7.28
C GLU A 98 5.32 -10.01 7.05
N PRO A 99 5.86 -10.19 5.82
CA PRO A 99 7.29 -10.00 5.58
C PRO A 99 7.72 -8.54 5.71
N VAL A 100 6.91 -7.59 5.22
CA VAL A 100 7.20 -6.15 5.33
C VAL A 100 7.11 -5.69 6.79
N HIS A 101 6.16 -6.23 7.57
CA HIS A 101 6.07 -5.97 9.01
C HIS A 101 7.31 -6.47 9.75
N LYS A 102 7.73 -7.72 9.49
CA LYS A 102 8.95 -8.31 10.05
C LYS A 102 10.21 -7.50 9.71
N ALA A 103 10.24 -6.86 8.54
CA ALA A 103 11.34 -5.98 8.14
C ALA A 103 11.33 -4.65 8.91
N VAL A 104 10.19 -3.95 8.97
CA VAL A 104 10.11 -2.63 9.62
C VAL A 104 10.25 -2.70 11.14
N VAL A 105 9.81 -3.76 11.80
CA VAL A 105 9.94 -3.91 13.27
C VAL A 105 11.40 -3.95 13.74
N ARG A 106 12.33 -4.35 12.86
CA ARG A 106 13.77 -4.29 13.15
C ARG A 106 14.30 -2.86 13.27
N TYR A 107 13.57 -1.90 12.72
CA TYR A 107 13.89 -0.47 12.72
C TYR A 107 12.99 0.33 13.68
N ASP A 108 11.68 0.18 13.56
CA ASP A 108 10.65 0.83 14.39
C ASP A 108 9.87 -0.27 15.13
N THR A 109 10.21 -0.52 16.40
CA THR A 109 9.57 -1.57 17.22
C THR A 109 8.10 -1.28 17.52
N LEU A 110 7.63 -0.05 17.28
CA LEU A 110 6.23 0.35 17.43
C LEU A 110 5.45 0.16 16.12
N ALA A 111 6.12 -0.21 15.02
CA ALA A 111 5.46 -0.49 13.76
C ALA A 111 4.56 -1.74 13.87
N THR A 112 3.29 -1.59 13.50
CA THR A 112 2.30 -2.66 13.51
C THR A 112 2.05 -3.18 12.09
N SER A 113 1.48 -4.37 11.96
CA SER A 113 0.99 -4.87 10.67
C SER A 113 -0.08 -3.94 10.06
N GLU A 114 -0.89 -3.28 10.91
CA GLU A 114 -1.83 -2.25 10.47
C GLU A 114 -1.15 -1.02 9.83
N LEU A 115 0.06 -0.66 10.28
CA LEU A 115 0.85 0.40 9.63
C LEU A 115 1.19 0.01 8.19
N VAL A 116 1.60 -1.24 7.98
CA VAL A 116 1.91 -1.78 6.66
C VAL A 116 0.66 -1.84 5.78
N SER A 117 -0.47 -2.28 6.33
CA SER A 117 -1.76 -2.19 5.62
C SER A 117 -2.11 -0.75 5.26
N GLY A 118 -1.83 0.22 6.15
CA GLY A 118 -1.99 1.65 5.86
C GLY A 118 -1.13 2.11 4.68
N MET A 119 0.12 1.65 4.58
CA MET A 119 1.01 1.92 3.44
C MET A 119 0.44 1.34 2.13
N LEU A 120 -0.09 0.11 2.16
CA LEU A 120 -0.74 -0.52 1.01
C LEU A 120 -1.94 0.30 0.51
N TYR A 121 -2.84 0.70 1.40
CA TYR A 121 -4.02 1.50 1.04
C TYR A 121 -3.65 2.93 0.63
N PHE A 122 -2.57 3.48 1.18
CA PHE A 122 -2.02 4.75 0.74
C PHE A 122 -1.55 4.71 -0.71
N LEU A 123 -0.75 3.72 -1.09
CA LEU A 123 -0.34 3.53 -2.49
C LEU A 123 -1.52 3.29 -3.42
N THR A 124 -2.55 2.59 -2.93
CA THR A 124 -3.81 2.43 -3.67
C THR A 124 -4.47 3.78 -3.92
N GLY A 125 -4.66 4.60 -2.88
CA GLY A 125 -5.27 5.93 -3.01
C GLY A 125 -4.47 6.88 -3.92
N LYS A 126 -3.13 6.76 -3.92
CA LYS A 126 -2.21 7.49 -4.81
C LYS A 126 -2.12 6.94 -6.24
N CYS A 127 -2.94 5.95 -6.55
CA CYS A 127 -3.03 5.30 -7.86
C CYS A 127 -1.82 4.47 -8.31
N HIS A 128 -0.91 4.17 -7.40
CA HIS A 128 0.21 3.26 -7.66
C HIS A 128 -0.26 1.80 -7.78
N LEU A 129 -1.31 1.42 -7.04
CA LEU A 129 -1.86 0.07 -7.06
C LEU A 129 -3.25 0.05 -7.73
N VAL A 130 -3.48 -0.98 -8.56
CA VAL A 130 -4.71 -1.21 -9.31
C VAL A 130 -5.36 -2.49 -8.82
N TRP A 131 -6.62 -2.40 -8.40
CA TRP A 131 -7.40 -3.51 -7.82
C TRP A 131 -8.40 -4.13 -8.79
N GLU A 132 -8.65 -3.46 -9.92
CA GLU A 132 -9.48 -3.99 -11.00
C GLU A 132 -8.65 -4.88 -11.94
N PRO A 133 -9.24 -5.93 -12.52
CA PRO A 133 -8.60 -6.70 -13.58
C PRO A 133 -8.28 -5.81 -14.79
N THR A 134 -7.11 -6.01 -15.40
CA THR A 134 -6.82 -5.40 -16.71
C THR A 134 -7.50 -6.25 -17.78
N CYS A 135 -8.38 -5.61 -18.56
CA CYS A 135 -8.99 -6.22 -19.75
C CYS A 135 -7.95 -6.58 -20.81
#